data_AF-A0A7C6TKM6-F1
#
_entry.id   AF-A0A7C6TKM6-F1
#
_cell.length_a   1.000
_cell.length_b   1.000
_cell.length_c   1.000
_cell.angle_alpha   90.00
_cell.angle_beta   90.00
_cell.angle_gamma   90.00
#
_symmetry.space_group_name_H-M   'P 1'
#
loop_
_entity.id
_entity.type
_entity.pdbx_description
1 polymer ?
#
loop_
_entity_poly.entity_id
_entity_poly.type
_entity_poly.pdbx_seq_one_letter_code
_entity_poly.pdbx_strand_id
1 'polypeptide(L)'
;MAADLSVRETAIDGLLVVDLVVHGDGRGWFKENWQRAKMVPLGVPDFVPVQENMSHNLQAGVTRGFHAEPWDKYVSVASGRVFGAWVDLRAGDGFGTLVTVEIAPGTAVFVPRGVANAYQALEPGTSYCYLVNEHWSAAARDRYTFVNLADPTIDCPWPIPLAEAVLSEADERHPFLDAVTPMPRTGRTIITGGDGQLGRALRRALPEAEVLSRADLDIADPASVAAFDFDHVETIINAAAWTAVDAAETAEGRLDCWRTNVDGVARLVEIARRHRATLVHISSDYVFDGTREVHDESEPVAPLSAYGASKAAGDALVATL
;
A
#
# COMPACT_ATOMS: atom_id res chain seq x y z
N MET A 1 -3.47 -17.64 32.01
CA MET A 1 -3.16 -16.21 31.85
C MET A 1 -4.00 -15.72 30.68
N ALA A 2 -4.60 -14.53 30.76
CA ALA A 2 -5.25 -13.96 29.58
C ALA A 2 -4.18 -13.78 28.49
N ALA A 3 -4.49 -14.12 27.25
CA ALA A 3 -3.58 -13.86 26.14
C ALA A 3 -3.42 -12.35 25.98
N ASP A 4 -2.18 -11.87 25.88
CA ASP A 4 -1.88 -10.46 25.61
C ASP A 4 -1.93 -10.19 24.10
N LEU A 5 -2.25 -8.95 23.73
CA LEU A 5 -2.15 -8.50 22.34
C LEU A 5 -0.68 -8.61 21.90
N SER A 6 -0.42 -9.42 20.88
CA SER A 6 0.95 -9.61 20.36
C SER A 6 0.96 -9.86 18.85
N VAL A 7 2.12 -9.65 18.25
CA VAL A 7 2.34 -9.78 16.79
C VAL A 7 3.51 -10.73 16.57
N ARG A 8 3.37 -11.63 15.61
CA ARG A 8 4.40 -12.62 15.25
C ARG A 8 4.61 -12.63 13.74
N GLU A 9 5.87 -12.61 13.35
CA GLU A 9 6.29 -12.80 11.96
C GLU A 9 6.08 -14.25 11.51
N THR A 10 6.07 -14.45 10.20
CA THR A 10 5.92 -15.76 9.55
C THR A 10 7.04 -15.99 8.55
N ALA A 11 7.02 -17.13 7.86
CA ALA A 11 7.97 -17.41 6.77
C ALA A 11 7.76 -16.51 5.54
N ILE A 12 6.60 -15.84 5.42
CA ILE A 12 6.33 -14.88 4.36
C ILE A 12 6.60 -13.48 4.91
N ASP A 13 7.57 -12.80 4.31
CA ASP A 13 7.97 -11.43 4.65
C ASP A 13 6.77 -10.46 4.63
N GLY A 14 6.55 -9.76 5.75
CA GLY A 14 5.43 -8.85 5.98
C GLY A 14 4.08 -9.50 6.31
N LEU A 15 3.93 -10.83 6.22
CA LEU A 15 2.74 -11.54 6.69
C LEU A 15 2.85 -11.73 8.20
N LEU A 16 1.90 -11.17 8.95
CA LEU A 16 1.93 -11.13 10.42
C LEU A 16 0.71 -11.82 11.02
N VAL A 17 0.93 -12.63 12.05
CA VAL A 17 -0.14 -13.16 12.90
C VAL A 17 -0.31 -12.25 14.10
N VAL A 18 -1.54 -11.84 14.37
CA VAL A 18 -1.90 -10.97 15.49
C VAL A 18 -2.75 -11.78 16.47
N ASP A 19 -2.22 -12.02 17.66
CA ASP A 19 -2.95 -12.68 18.74
C ASP A 19 -3.77 -11.60 19.47
N LEU A 20 -5.09 -11.71 19.43
CA LEU A 20 -6.04 -10.74 19.97
C LEU A 20 -6.49 -11.11 21.38
N VAL A 21 -6.76 -10.08 22.18
CA VAL A 21 -7.39 -10.25 23.49
C VAL A 21 -8.91 -10.36 23.29
N VAL A 22 -9.50 -11.47 23.72
CA VAL A 22 -10.95 -11.71 23.67
C VAL A 22 -11.51 -11.73 25.09
N HIS A 23 -12.42 -10.80 25.38
CA HIS A 23 -13.07 -10.67 26.69
C HIS A 23 -14.45 -11.34 26.65
N GLY A 24 -14.60 -12.48 27.33
CA GLY A 24 -15.86 -13.20 27.43
C GLY A 24 -16.61 -12.93 28.73
N ASP A 25 -17.94 -12.89 28.67
CA ASP A 25 -18.84 -12.93 29.83
C ASP A 25 -20.15 -13.66 29.50
N GLY A 26 -21.14 -13.64 30.41
CA GLY A 26 -22.42 -14.32 30.22
C GLY A 26 -23.27 -13.84 29.04
N ARG A 27 -22.89 -12.74 28.36
CA ARG A 27 -23.57 -12.18 27.18
C ARG A 27 -22.91 -12.61 25.86
N GLY A 28 -21.70 -13.17 25.90
CA GLY A 28 -20.90 -13.47 24.71
C GLY A 28 -19.45 -13.02 24.90
N TRP A 29 -18.85 -12.47 23.84
CA TRP A 29 -17.47 -11.96 23.89
C TRP A 29 -17.30 -10.64 23.14
N PHE A 30 -16.27 -9.89 23.52
CA PHE A 30 -15.85 -8.64 22.90
C PHE A 30 -14.36 -8.71 22.52
N LYS A 31 -14.01 -8.13 21.37
CA LYS A 31 -12.62 -7.91 20.94
C LYS A 31 -12.49 -6.58 20.22
N GLU A 32 -11.34 -5.95 20.37
CA GLU A 32 -10.92 -4.88 19.46
C GLU A 32 -10.27 -5.52 18.24
N ASN A 33 -11.06 -5.78 17.19
CA ASN A 33 -10.59 -6.57 16.05
C ASN A 33 -9.42 -5.90 15.31
N TRP A 34 -9.52 -4.59 15.09
CA TRP A 34 -8.44 -3.72 14.62
C TRP A 34 -8.36 -2.51 15.55
N GLN A 35 -7.18 -2.22 16.08
CA GLN A 35 -6.93 -1.08 16.95
C GLN A 35 -5.57 -0.46 16.57
N ARG A 36 -5.61 0.56 15.70
CA ARG A 36 -4.42 1.23 15.15
C ARG A 36 -3.42 1.68 16.23
N ALA A 37 -3.89 2.36 17.28
CA ALA A 37 -3.03 2.91 18.33
C ALA A 37 -2.32 1.85 19.19
N LYS A 38 -2.83 0.62 19.24
CA LYS A 38 -2.24 -0.52 19.96
C LYS A 38 -1.41 -1.41 19.05
N MET A 39 -1.85 -1.63 17.82
CA MET A 39 -1.24 -2.60 16.90
C MET A 39 -0.05 -2.01 16.11
N VAL A 40 -0.10 -0.74 15.73
CA VAL A 40 1.01 -0.09 15.00
C VAL A 40 2.30 -0.06 15.82
N PRO A 41 2.29 0.31 17.12
CA PRO A 41 3.49 0.21 17.96
C PRO A 41 4.04 -1.21 18.13
N LEU A 42 3.24 -2.24 17.86
CA LEU A 42 3.64 -3.64 17.90
C LEU A 42 4.16 -4.17 16.55
N GLY A 43 4.23 -3.30 15.52
CA GLY A 43 4.80 -3.64 14.22
C GLY A 43 3.79 -3.98 13.12
N VAL A 44 2.47 -3.91 13.38
CA VAL A 44 1.50 -4.02 12.28
C VAL A 44 1.56 -2.73 11.44
N PRO A 45 1.69 -2.80 10.10
CA PRO A 45 1.71 -1.59 9.28
C PRO A 45 0.48 -0.73 9.49
N ASP A 46 0.68 0.59 9.51
CA ASP A 46 -0.43 1.53 9.49
C ASP A 46 -1.04 1.61 8.08
N PHE A 47 -1.78 0.57 7.73
CA PHE A 47 -2.29 0.40 6.36
C PHE A 47 -3.52 1.27 6.06
N VAL A 48 -4.11 1.95 7.06
CA VAL A 48 -5.26 2.87 6.97
C VAL A 48 -6.44 2.26 6.17
N PRO A 49 -7.24 1.37 6.79
CA PRO A 49 -8.31 0.68 6.06
C PRO A 49 -9.40 1.64 5.57
N VAL A 50 -9.94 1.37 4.37
CA VAL A 50 -10.98 2.18 3.70
C VAL A 50 -12.24 1.39 3.38
N GLN A 51 -12.20 0.06 3.54
CA GLN A 51 -13.32 -0.81 3.28
C GLN A 51 -13.24 -2.02 4.23
N GLU A 52 -14.40 -2.44 4.74
CA GLU A 52 -14.61 -3.67 5.51
C GLU A 52 -15.45 -4.61 4.66
N ASN A 53 -15.06 -5.87 4.63
CA ASN A 53 -15.73 -6.92 3.89
C ASN A 53 -16.05 -8.08 4.82
N MET A 54 -17.20 -8.70 4.60
CA MET A 54 -17.62 -9.88 5.35
C MET A 54 -18.15 -10.94 4.40
N SER A 55 -17.82 -12.20 4.67
CA SER A 55 -18.42 -13.35 4.01
C SER A 55 -18.94 -14.32 5.05
N HIS A 56 -20.15 -14.81 4.84
CA HIS A 56 -20.80 -15.79 5.71
C HIS A 56 -20.78 -17.16 5.03
N ASN A 57 -20.32 -18.17 5.75
CA ASN A 57 -20.13 -19.53 5.25
C ASN A 57 -21.10 -20.47 5.95
N LEU A 58 -22.05 -21.02 5.20
CA LEU A 58 -23.17 -21.80 5.73
C LEU A 58 -22.73 -23.18 6.27
N GLN A 59 -21.65 -23.75 5.74
CA GLN A 59 -21.20 -25.11 6.04
C GLN A 59 -19.69 -25.13 6.27
N ALA A 60 -19.21 -26.13 7.00
CA ALA A 60 -17.79 -26.46 7.01
C ALA A 60 -17.36 -26.92 5.60
N GLY A 61 -16.10 -26.68 5.24
CA GLY A 61 -15.56 -27.03 3.94
C GLY A 61 -15.79 -25.98 2.84
N VAL A 62 -16.51 -24.88 3.10
CA VAL A 62 -16.51 -23.75 2.15
C VAL A 62 -15.09 -23.19 2.07
N THR A 63 -14.50 -23.22 0.88
CA THR A 63 -13.11 -22.80 0.64
C THR A 63 -13.07 -21.74 -0.45
N ARG A 64 -12.28 -20.69 -0.23
CA ARG A 64 -12.11 -19.54 -1.15
C ARG A 64 -10.63 -19.22 -1.28
N GLY A 65 -10.17 -18.87 -2.47
CA GLY A 65 -8.78 -18.49 -2.73
C GLY A 65 -8.13 -19.30 -3.85
N PHE A 66 -6.80 -19.23 -4.05
CA PHE A 66 -5.90 -18.24 -3.47
C PHE A 66 -5.94 -16.95 -4.29
N HIS A 67 -6.21 -15.82 -3.63
CA HIS A 67 -6.35 -14.51 -4.29
C HIS A 67 -5.26 -13.57 -3.78
N ALA A 68 -4.39 -13.08 -4.66
CA ALA A 68 -3.41 -12.04 -4.39
C ALA A 68 -3.87 -10.73 -5.05
N GLU A 69 -4.25 -9.78 -4.20
CA GLU A 69 -4.72 -8.45 -4.59
C GLU A 69 -3.63 -7.40 -4.42
N PRO A 70 -3.74 -6.26 -5.13
CA PRO A 70 -2.74 -5.19 -5.07
C PRO A 70 -2.80 -4.34 -3.79
N TRP A 71 -3.47 -4.80 -2.74
CA TRP A 71 -3.66 -4.07 -1.48
C TRP A 71 -3.44 -4.96 -0.27
N ASP A 72 -3.24 -4.32 0.87
CA ASP A 72 -3.07 -5.00 2.15
C ASP A 72 -4.43 -5.39 2.72
N LYS A 73 -4.45 -6.51 3.46
CA LYS A 73 -5.64 -7.00 4.17
C LYS A 73 -5.35 -7.17 5.65
N TYR A 74 -6.38 -7.00 6.46
CA TYR A 74 -6.36 -7.46 7.84
C TYR A 74 -7.54 -8.40 8.06
N VAL A 75 -7.23 -9.69 8.22
CA VAL A 75 -8.17 -10.80 8.23
C VAL A 75 -8.47 -11.25 9.67
N SER A 76 -9.73 -11.50 9.99
CA SER A 76 -10.14 -12.21 11.21
C SER A 76 -11.50 -12.90 11.01
N VAL A 77 -12.07 -13.44 12.08
CA VAL A 77 -13.44 -13.99 12.09
C VAL A 77 -14.32 -13.27 13.11
N ALA A 78 -15.56 -12.99 12.75
CA ALA A 78 -16.60 -12.52 13.67
C ALA A 78 -17.30 -13.69 14.38
N SER A 79 -17.34 -14.88 13.79
CA SER A 79 -17.90 -16.10 14.38
C SER A 79 -17.29 -17.34 13.74
N GLY A 80 -17.25 -18.45 14.47
CA GLY A 80 -16.71 -19.72 13.97
C GLY A 80 -15.19 -19.71 13.87
N ARG A 81 -14.67 -20.61 13.01
CA ARG A 81 -13.23 -20.86 12.82
C ARG A 81 -12.93 -21.13 11.36
N VAL A 82 -11.78 -20.66 10.89
CA VAL A 82 -11.26 -21.00 9.57
C VAL A 82 -9.85 -21.56 9.66
N PHE A 83 -9.50 -22.42 8.72
CA PHE A 83 -8.11 -22.69 8.35
C PHE A 83 -7.73 -21.65 7.29
N GLY A 84 -6.85 -20.72 7.63
CA GLY A 84 -6.28 -19.74 6.70
C GLY A 84 -5.00 -20.27 6.07
N ALA A 85 -4.81 -19.99 4.79
CA ALA A 85 -3.61 -20.31 4.04
C ALA A 85 -3.17 -19.09 3.21
N TRP A 86 -1.87 -18.84 3.17
CA TRP A 86 -1.28 -17.73 2.43
C TRP A 86 -0.09 -18.18 1.61
N VAL A 87 0.00 -17.69 0.38
CA VAL A 87 1.09 -18.01 -0.54
C VAL A 87 1.74 -16.72 -1.01
N ASP A 88 3.06 -16.60 -0.90
CA ASP A 88 3.77 -15.43 -1.43
C ASP A 88 3.80 -15.51 -2.97
N LEU A 89 2.98 -14.69 -3.65
CA LEU A 89 2.98 -14.60 -5.11
C LEU A 89 3.80 -13.42 -5.61
N ARG A 90 4.63 -12.81 -4.76
CA ARG A 90 5.51 -11.71 -5.15
C ARG A 90 6.82 -12.24 -5.73
N ALA A 91 7.37 -11.54 -6.72
CA ALA A 91 8.62 -11.88 -7.39
C ALA A 91 9.82 -11.89 -6.42
N GLY A 92 10.54 -12.99 -6.33
CA GLY A 92 11.77 -13.10 -5.53
C GLY A 92 11.89 -14.46 -4.85
N ASP A 93 12.86 -14.58 -3.94
CA ASP A 93 13.23 -15.87 -3.33
C ASP A 93 12.12 -16.52 -2.51
N GLY A 94 11.12 -15.74 -2.07
CA GLY A 94 9.96 -16.24 -1.32
C GLY A 94 8.82 -16.77 -2.18
N PHE A 95 8.87 -16.63 -3.51
CA PHE A 95 7.74 -16.98 -4.39
C PHE A 95 7.30 -18.44 -4.20
N GLY A 96 6.00 -18.65 -3.98
CA GLY A 96 5.40 -19.96 -3.72
C GLY A 96 5.45 -20.42 -2.25
N THR A 97 6.09 -19.66 -1.34
CA THR A 97 6.13 -20.01 0.08
C THR A 97 4.73 -20.03 0.67
N LEU A 98 4.37 -21.12 1.37
CA LEU A 98 3.09 -21.31 2.05
C LEU A 98 3.23 -21.05 3.56
N VAL A 99 2.26 -20.33 4.11
CA VAL A 99 2.01 -20.23 5.57
C VAL A 99 0.56 -20.56 5.84
N THR A 100 0.28 -21.31 6.91
CA THR A 100 -1.07 -21.67 7.33
C THR A 100 -1.30 -21.30 8.79
N VAL A 101 -2.50 -20.79 9.10
CA VAL A 101 -2.87 -20.36 10.46
C VAL A 101 -4.35 -20.69 10.67
N GLU A 102 -4.67 -21.36 11.76
CA GLU A 102 -6.07 -21.47 12.18
C GLU A 102 -6.51 -20.14 12.81
N ILE A 103 -7.61 -19.58 12.32
CA ILE A 103 -8.16 -18.33 12.83
C ILE A 103 -9.45 -18.62 13.61
N ALA A 104 -9.41 -18.29 14.90
CA ALA A 104 -10.56 -18.19 15.80
C ALA A 104 -10.75 -16.70 16.20
N PRO A 105 -11.78 -16.32 16.99
CA PRO A 105 -12.00 -14.92 17.37
C PRO A 105 -10.78 -14.20 17.98
N GLY A 106 -9.87 -14.95 18.63
CA GLY A 106 -8.63 -14.46 19.22
C GLY A 106 -7.43 -14.39 18.28
N THR A 107 -7.61 -14.58 16.98
CA THR A 107 -6.53 -14.54 15.99
C THR A 107 -6.94 -13.64 14.82
N ALA A 108 -5.98 -12.88 14.33
CA ALA A 108 -6.08 -12.14 13.09
C ALA A 108 -4.77 -12.27 12.31
N VAL A 109 -4.81 -11.94 11.03
CA VAL A 109 -3.64 -11.98 10.15
C VAL A 109 -3.60 -10.72 9.31
N PHE A 110 -2.50 -9.97 9.40
CA PHE A 110 -2.18 -8.92 8.45
C PHE A 110 -1.52 -9.54 7.23
N VAL A 111 -2.08 -9.28 6.05
CA VAL A 111 -1.67 -9.82 4.76
C VAL A 111 -1.16 -8.67 3.90
N PRO A 112 0.14 -8.64 3.56
CA PRO A 112 0.66 -7.60 2.69
C PRO A 112 0.17 -7.84 1.25
N ARG A 113 0.07 -6.75 0.49
CA ARG A 113 -0.22 -6.77 -0.96
C ARG A 113 0.60 -7.83 -1.69
N GLY A 114 -0.03 -8.51 -2.64
CA GLY A 114 0.60 -9.56 -3.45
C GLY A 114 0.82 -10.90 -2.74
N VAL A 115 0.55 -11.01 -1.44
CA VAL A 115 0.44 -12.32 -0.77
C VAL A 115 -0.97 -12.85 -0.97
N ALA A 116 -1.07 -14.03 -1.60
CA ALA A 116 -2.35 -14.63 -1.90
C ALA A 116 -3.01 -15.16 -0.62
N ASN A 117 -4.27 -14.82 -0.40
CA ASN A 117 -5.08 -15.26 0.73
C ASN A 117 -6.06 -16.34 0.29
N ALA A 118 -6.15 -17.41 1.08
CA ALA A 118 -7.20 -18.41 1.01
C ALA A 118 -7.66 -18.82 2.40
N TYR A 119 -8.86 -19.38 2.50
CA TYR A 119 -9.31 -20.01 3.73
C TYR A 119 -10.32 -21.12 3.47
N GLN A 120 -10.45 -22.03 4.44
CA GLN A 120 -11.50 -23.04 4.53
C GLN A 120 -12.27 -22.87 5.85
N ALA A 121 -13.59 -22.72 5.78
CA ALA A 121 -14.45 -22.71 6.96
C ALA A 121 -14.40 -24.08 7.65
N LEU A 122 -14.09 -24.11 8.95
CA LEU A 122 -14.00 -25.35 9.72
C LEU A 122 -15.33 -25.73 10.39
N GLU A 123 -16.23 -24.76 10.52
CA GLU A 123 -17.50 -24.92 11.21
C GLU A 123 -18.63 -24.19 10.43
N PRO A 124 -19.87 -24.71 10.46
CA PRO A 124 -21.03 -24.01 9.90
C PRO A 124 -21.25 -22.64 10.54
N GLY A 125 -21.77 -21.69 9.77
CA GLY A 125 -22.07 -20.34 10.27
C GLY A 125 -20.84 -19.48 10.56
N THR A 126 -19.69 -19.82 9.97
CA THR A 126 -18.44 -19.06 10.11
C THR A 126 -18.52 -17.76 9.34
N SER A 127 -18.30 -16.64 10.03
CA SER A 127 -18.28 -15.29 9.44
C SER A 127 -16.85 -14.79 9.38
N TYR A 128 -16.30 -14.76 8.16
CA TYR A 128 -14.95 -14.30 7.85
C TYR A 128 -14.99 -12.80 7.51
N CYS A 129 -14.12 -12.02 8.13
CA CYS A 129 -14.10 -10.57 8.05
C CYS A 129 -12.72 -10.08 7.63
N TYR A 130 -12.66 -9.07 6.78
CA TYR A 130 -11.38 -8.48 6.43
C TYR A 130 -11.51 -6.99 6.09
N LEU A 131 -10.56 -6.23 6.61
CA LEU A 131 -10.33 -4.84 6.22
C LEU A 131 -9.38 -4.80 5.04
N VAL A 132 -9.55 -3.82 4.16
CA VAL A 132 -8.61 -3.53 3.06
C VAL A 132 -8.30 -2.05 2.99
N ASN A 133 -7.13 -1.73 2.46
CA ASN A 133 -6.72 -0.34 2.27
C ASN A 133 -6.95 0.20 0.85
N GLU A 134 -7.46 -0.58 -0.09
CA GLU A 134 -7.96 -0.05 -1.36
C GLU A 134 -9.40 -0.46 -1.64
N HIS A 135 -10.11 0.37 -2.39
CA HIS A 135 -11.49 0.08 -2.77
C HIS A 135 -11.52 -1.06 -3.79
N TRP A 136 -12.41 -2.01 -3.55
CA TRP A 136 -12.70 -3.02 -4.56
C TRP A 136 -13.35 -2.38 -5.78
N SER A 137 -12.93 -2.78 -6.97
CA SER A 137 -13.63 -2.46 -8.23
C SER A 137 -13.54 -3.63 -9.20
N ALA A 138 -14.47 -3.71 -10.15
CA ALA A 138 -14.41 -4.72 -11.19
C ALA A 138 -13.13 -4.61 -12.04
N ALA A 139 -12.69 -3.38 -12.33
CA ALA A 139 -11.45 -3.12 -13.07
C ALA A 139 -10.20 -3.58 -12.28
N ALA A 140 -10.25 -3.56 -10.95
CA ALA A 140 -9.13 -4.02 -10.14
C ALA A 140 -8.82 -5.53 -10.32
N ARG A 141 -9.79 -6.35 -10.74
CA ARG A 141 -9.59 -7.81 -10.96
C ARG A 141 -8.55 -8.12 -12.01
N ASP A 142 -8.36 -7.25 -13.00
CA ASP A 142 -7.36 -7.44 -14.05
C ASP A 142 -5.92 -7.38 -13.50
N ARG A 143 -5.76 -6.86 -12.28
CA ARG A 143 -4.49 -6.74 -11.55
C ARG A 143 -4.29 -7.82 -10.49
N TYR A 144 -5.27 -8.70 -10.32
CA TYR A 144 -5.17 -9.77 -9.33
C TYR A 144 -4.28 -10.87 -9.89
N THR A 145 -3.52 -11.48 -9.00
CA THR A 145 -2.87 -12.75 -9.27
C THR A 145 -3.58 -13.83 -8.50
N PHE A 146 -3.74 -15.01 -9.11
CA PHE A 146 -4.45 -16.13 -8.52
C PHE A 146 -3.58 -17.37 -8.59
N VAL A 147 -3.73 -18.27 -7.62
CA VAL A 147 -3.18 -19.62 -7.73
C VAL A 147 -4.21 -20.65 -7.30
N ASN A 148 -4.22 -21.79 -7.97
CA ASN A 148 -5.20 -22.84 -7.76
C ASN A 148 -5.11 -23.42 -6.34
N LEU A 149 -6.26 -23.70 -5.71
CA LEU A 149 -6.34 -24.32 -4.38
C LEU A 149 -5.72 -25.73 -4.35
N ALA A 150 -5.76 -26.43 -5.48
CA ALA A 150 -5.25 -27.79 -5.66
C ALA A 150 -3.85 -27.83 -6.29
N ASP A 151 -3.10 -26.72 -6.25
CA ASP A 151 -1.77 -26.67 -6.83
C ASP A 151 -0.82 -27.69 -6.14
N PRO A 152 -0.21 -28.62 -6.90
CA PRO A 152 0.61 -29.69 -6.33
C PRO A 152 1.99 -29.23 -5.88
N THR A 153 2.43 -28.03 -6.26
CA THR A 153 3.72 -27.45 -5.83
C THR A 153 3.56 -26.78 -4.47
N ILE A 154 2.45 -26.07 -4.27
CA ILE A 154 2.09 -25.47 -2.98
C ILE A 154 1.72 -26.56 -1.96
N ASP A 155 0.99 -27.59 -2.41
CA ASP A 155 0.55 -28.74 -1.59
C ASP A 155 -0.09 -28.31 -0.25
N CYS A 156 -1.05 -27.37 -0.34
CA CYS A 156 -1.69 -26.82 0.85
C CYS A 156 -2.45 -27.91 1.63
N PRO A 157 -2.18 -28.09 2.94
CA PRO A 157 -2.76 -29.18 3.73
C PRO A 157 -4.18 -28.83 4.21
N TRP A 158 -5.12 -28.75 3.26
CA TRP A 158 -6.53 -28.45 3.55
C TRP A 158 -7.13 -29.46 4.56
N PRO A 159 -7.67 -29.01 5.71
CA PRO A 159 -8.20 -29.91 6.73
C PRO A 159 -9.37 -30.79 6.25
N ILE A 160 -10.20 -30.26 5.36
CA ILE A 160 -11.25 -30.99 4.64
C ILE A 160 -10.76 -31.14 3.19
N PRO A 161 -10.70 -32.36 2.64
CA PRO A 161 -10.27 -32.58 1.27
C PRO A 161 -11.01 -31.70 0.27
N LEU A 162 -10.31 -31.15 -0.73
CA LEU A 162 -10.94 -30.27 -1.72
C LEU A 162 -12.06 -30.96 -2.52
N ALA A 163 -12.01 -32.29 -2.66
CA ALA A 163 -13.09 -33.07 -3.28
C ALA A 163 -14.40 -33.07 -2.47
N GLU A 164 -14.33 -32.71 -1.19
CA GLU A 164 -15.47 -32.59 -0.26
C GLU A 164 -15.76 -31.12 0.07
N ALA A 165 -14.92 -30.19 -0.39
CA ALA A 165 -15.06 -28.76 -0.16
C ALA A 165 -16.11 -28.13 -1.11
N VAL A 166 -16.66 -27.00 -0.68
CA VAL A 166 -17.54 -26.18 -1.53
C VAL A 166 -16.72 -25.04 -2.11
N LEU A 167 -16.47 -25.10 -3.42
CA LEU A 167 -15.66 -24.14 -4.17
C LEU A 167 -16.51 -23.30 -5.11
N SER A 168 -15.98 -22.15 -5.52
CA SER A 168 -16.54 -21.44 -6.67
C SER A 168 -15.96 -21.97 -7.98
N GLU A 169 -16.74 -21.90 -9.05
CA GLU A 169 -16.28 -22.27 -10.40
C GLU A 169 -15.08 -21.42 -10.87
N ALA A 170 -14.88 -20.24 -10.29
CA ALA A 170 -13.71 -19.40 -10.56
C ALA A 170 -12.46 -19.96 -9.87
N ASP A 171 -12.57 -20.32 -8.59
CA ASP A 171 -11.47 -20.87 -7.78
C ASP A 171 -10.96 -22.20 -8.35
N GLU A 172 -11.87 -23.04 -8.86
CA GLU A 172 -11.54 -24.32 -9.51
C GLU A 172 -10.66 -24.15 -10.76
N ARG A 173 -10.74 -23.00 -11.43
CA ARG A 173 -10.10 -22.73 -12.73
C ARG A 173 -8.92 -21.79 -12.67
N HIS A 174 -8.50 -21.38 -11.48
CA HIS A 174 -7.29 -20.58 -11.33
C HIS A 174 -6.06 -21.34 -11.83
N PRO A 175 -5.03 -20.63 -12.33
CA PRO A 175 -3.82 -21.26 -12.84
C PRO A 175 -3.04 -21.97 -11.73
N PHE A 176 -2.28 -23.00 -12.10
CA PHE A 176 -1.24 -23.56 -11.24
C PHE A 176 -0.04 -22.61 -11.15
N LEU A 177 0.77 -22.78 -10.11
CA LEU A 177 1.85 -21.89 -9.71
C LEU A 177 2.88 -21.67 -10.84
N ASP A 178 3.12 -22.68 -11.67
CA ASP A 178 4.02 -22.61 -12.83
C ASP A 178 3.55 -21.66 -13.94
N ALA A 179 2.24 -21.40 -14.00
CA ALA A 179 1.62 -20.47 -14.94
C ALA A 179 1.28 -19.12 -14.29
N VAL A 180 1.60 -18.92 -13.01
CA VAL A 180 1.39 -17.65 -12.31
C VAL A 180 2.46 -16.64 -12.72
N THR A 181 2.01 -15.44 -13.11
CA THR A 181 2.92 -14.29 -13.25
C THR A 181 3.10 -13.66 -11.86
N PRO A 182 4.32 -13.59 -11.32
CA PRO A 182 4.55 -13.01 -10.00
C PRO A 182 4.18 -11.53 -9.94
N MET A 183 3.62 -11.09 -8.82
CA MET A 183 3.41 -9.67 -8.53
C MET A 183 4.74 -9.00 -8.18
N PRO A 184 5.00 -7.75 -8.58
CA PRO A 184 6.18 -7.02 -8.12
C PRO A 184 6.22 -6.93 -6.59
N ARG A 185 7.38 -7.16 -5.97
CA ARG A 185 7.55 -7.06 -4.50
C ARG A 185 7.45 -5.64 -3.97
N THR A 186 7.94 -4.68 -4.75
CA THR A 186 7.91 -3.26 -4.44
C THR A 186 7.12 -2.56 -5.51
N GLY A 187 6.33 -1.58 -5.11
CA GLY A 187 5.74 -0.63 -6.02
C GLY A 187 6.82 0.18 -6.74
N ARG A 188 6.38 0.90 -7.78
CA ARG A 188 7.24 1.77 -8.58
C ARG A 188 7.70 2.96 -7.73
N THR A 189 8.99 3.26 -7.85
CA THR A 189 9.52 4.57 -7.45
C THR A 189 9.61 5.43 -8.70
N ILE A 190 8.89 6.56 -8.72
CA ILE A 190 8.95 7.51 -9.82
C ILE A 190 9.74 8.76 -9.41
N ILE A 191 10.47 9.34 -10.37
CA ILE A 191 11.15 10.64 -10.22
C ILE A 191 10.56 11.59 -11.27
N THR A 192 9.89 12.66 -10.83
CA THR A 192 9.39 13.71 -11.74
C THR A 192 10.51 14.69 -12.10
N GLY A 193 10.40 15.40 -13.23
CA GLY A 193 11.39 16.41 -13.61
C GLY A 193 12.73 15.84 -14.07
N GLY A 194 12.68 14.67 -14.72
CA GLY A 194 13.84 13.89 -15.17
C GLY A 194 14.82 14.62 -16.08
N ASP A 195 14.36 15.64 -16.81
CA ASP A 195 15.20 16.47 -17.66
C ASP A 195 15.96 17.57 -16.89
N GLY A 196 15.55 17.86 -15.67
CA GLY A 196 16.20 18.82 -14.79
C GLY A 196 17.56 18.34 -14.28
N GLN A 197 18.36 19.27 -13.75
CA GLN A 197 19.67 18.94 -13.17
C GLN A 197 19.56 17.89 -12.05
N LEU A 198 18.59 18.06 -11.15
CA LEU A 198 18.34 17.13 -10.05
C LEU A 198 17.83 15.77 -10.55
N GLY A 199 16.85 15.74 -11.46
CA GLY A 199 16.33 14.51 -12.04
C GLY A 199 17.41 13.66 -12.72
N ARG A 200 18.34 14.29 -13.46
CA ARG A 200 19.50 13.61 -14.07
C ARG A 200 20.48 13.05 -13.04
N ALA A 201 20.67 13.75 -11.92
CA ALA A 201 21.53 13.26 -10.84
C ALA A 201 20.87 12.06 -10.12
N LEU A 202 19.58 12.18 -9.79
CA LEU A 202 18.81 11.10 -9.15
C LEU A 202 18.72 9.85 -10.03
N ARG A 203 18.59 9.99 -11.36
CA ARG A 203 18.65 8.85 -12.30
C ARG A 203 19.92 8.00 -12.12
N ARG A 204 21.05 8.63 -11.81
CA ARG A 204 22.32 7.91 -11.60
C ARG A 204 22.39 7.28 -10.21
N ALA A 205 21.81 7.92 -9.21
CA ALA A 205 21.80 7.45 -7.83
C ALA A 205 20.78 6.33 -7.59
N LEU A 206 19.68 6.31 -8.34
CA LEU A 206 18.55 5.39 -8.23
C LEU A 206 18.23 4.78 -9.60
N PRO A 207 19.04 3.82 -10.09
CA PRO A 207 18.90 3.26 -11.43
C PRO A 207 17.60 2.46 -11.63
N GLU A 208 17.01 1.95 -10.55
CA GLU A 208 15.75 1.18 -10.56
C GLU A 208 14.50 2.08 -10.58
N ALA A 209 14.65 3.40 -10.39
CA ALA A 209 13.53 4.34 -10.38
C ALA A 209 13.12 4.74 -11.80
N GLU A 210 11.81 4.86 -12.03
CA GLU A 210 11.23 5.35 -13.27
C GLU A 210 11.38 6.87 -13.35
N VAL A 211 12.26 7.36 -14.23
CA VAL A 211 12.57 8.80 -14.34
C VAL A 211 11.76 9.45 -15.45
N LEU A 212 10.79 10.26 -15.06
CA LEU A 212 9.79 10.88 -15.92
C LEU A 212 10.23 12.28 -16.36
N SER A 213 10.28 12.50 -17.67
CA SER A 213 10.43 13.83 -18.27
C SER A 213 9.14 14.65 -18.09
N ARG A 214 9.19 15.93 -18.48
CA ARG A 214 7.98 16.74 -18.54
C ARG A 214 6.96 16.22 -19.56
N ALA A 215 7.43 15.55 -20.62
CA ALA A 215 6.54 14.97 -21.63
C ALA A 215 5.80 13.72 -21.09
N ASP A 216 6.38 13.02 -20.12
CA ASP A 216 5.78 11.84 -19.50
C ASP A 216 4.80 12.24 -18.39
N LEU A 217 5.17 13.21 -17.55
CA LEU A 217 4.35 13.74 -16.46
C LEU A 217 4.66 15.22 -16.18
N ASP A 218 3.79 16.11 -16.68
CA ASP A 218 3.81 17.53 -16.33
C ASP A 218 2.92 17.79 -15.11
N ILE A 219 3.54 17.96 -13.94
CA ILE A 219 2.82 18.19 -12.69
C ILE A 219 2.04 19.51 -12.69
N ALA A 220 2.41 20.47 -13.54
CA ALA A 220 1.70 21.74 -13.67
C ALA A 220 0.42 21.63 -14.51
N ASP A 221 0.25 20.53 -15.25
CA ASP A 221 -0.92 20.26 -16.08
C ASP A 221 -1.84 19.21 -15.42
N PRO A 222 -3.06 19.60 -14.99
CA PRO A 222 -4.00 18.66 -14.38
C PRO A 222 -4.40 17.52 -15.32
N ALA A 223 -4.40 17.72 -16.65
CA ALA A 223 -4.74 16.67 -17.60
C ALA A 223 -3.63 15.61 -17.68
N SER A 224 -2.36 16.04 -17.67
CA SER A 224 -1.21 15.13 -17.62
C SER A 224 -1.23 14.28 -16.35
N VAL A 225 -1.45 14.88 -15.19
CA VAL A 225 -1.55 14.15 -13.91
C VAL A 225 -2.73 13.17 -13.91
N ALA A 226 -3.90 13.56 -14.43
CA ALA A 226 -5.06 12.68 -14.47
C ALA A 226 -4.89 11.49 -15.43
N ALA A 227 -4.08 11.63 -16.48
CA ALA A 227 -3.82 10.59 -17.46
C ALA A 227 -2.69 9.63 -17.05
N PHE A 228 -1.81 10.05 -16.14
CA PHE A 228 -0.70 9.22 -15.67
C PHE A 228 -1.21 8.10 -14.76
N ASP A 229 -0.73 6.88 -15.02
CA ASP A 229 -1.04 5.74 -14.18
C ASP A 229 -0.18 5.77 -12.91
N PHE A 230 -0.77 6.19 -11.79
CA PHE A 230 -0.14 6.15 -10.47
C PHE A 230 -0.34 4.83 -9.74
N ASP A 231 -0.92 3.83 -10.40
CA ASP A 231 -1.11 2.52 -9.79
C ASP A 231 0.24 1.88 -9.42
N HIS A 232 0.27 1.24 -8.25
CA HIS A 232 1.49 0.70 -7.66
C HIS A 232 2.64 1.69 -7.48
N VAL A 233 2.44 3.01 -7.60
CA VAL A 233 3.49 3.97 -7.25
C VAL A 233 3.56 4.09 -5.74
N GLU A 234 4.63 3.56 -5.15
CA GLU A 234 4.85 3.59 -3.69
C GLU A 234 5.69 4.79 -3.27
N THR A 235 6.51 5.32 -4.16
CA THR A 235 7.36 6.49 -3.87
C THR A 235 7.35 7.46 -5.04
N ILE A 236 7.10 8.72 -4.75
CA ILE A 236 7.18 9.85 -5.67
C ILE A 236 8.31 10.75 -5.20
N ILE A 237 9.39 10.83 -5.97
CA ILE A 237 10.47 11.78 -5.73
C ILE A 237 10.25 12.98 -6.63
N ASN A 238 9.85 14.10 -6.03
CA ASN A 238 9.58 15.31 -6.77
C ASN A 238 10.86 16.11 -7.05
N ALA A 239 11.42 15.93 -8.24
CA ALA A 239 12.51 16.77 -8.77
C ALA A 239 12.02 17.73 -9.87
N ALA A 240 10.70 17.84 -10.08
CA ALA A 240 10.10 18.84 -10.95
C ALA A 240 9.93 20.16 -10.17
N ALA A 241 10.62 21.20 -10.63
CA ALA A 241 10.47 22.57 -10.15
C ALA A 241 10.76 23.56 -11.26
N TRP A 242 10.08 24.70 -11.25
CA TRP A 242 10.50 25.87 -12.01
C TRP A 242 11.75 26.44 -11.35
N THR A 243 12.86 26.57 -12.07
CA THR A 243 14.16 26.98 -11.51
C THR A 243 14.72 28.27 -12.10
N ALA A 244 14.01 28.92 -13.02
CA ALA A 244 14.41 30.22 -13.56
C ALA A 244 14.05 31.34 -12.57
N VAL A 245 14.91 31.52 -11.55
CA VAL A 245 14.71 32.43 -10.40
C VAL A 245 14.44 33.86 -10.86
N ASP A 246 15.30 34.42 -11.72
CA ASP A 246 15.13 35.81 -12.20
C ASP A 246 13.83 35.98 -13.00
N ALA A 247 13.44 34.97 -13.77
CA ALA A 247 12.20 35.01 -14.55
C ALA A 247 10.96 35.00 -13.67
N ALA A 248 11.02 34.40 -12.47
CA ALA A 248 9.91 34.35 -11.52
C ALA A 248 9.50 35.73 -10.99
N GLU A 249 10.36 36.74 -11.12
CA GLU A 249 10.04 38.12 -10.72
C GLU A 249 9.20 38.88 -11.75
N THR A 250 9.08 38.36 -12.97
CA THR A 250 8.18 38.90 -13.99
C THR A 250 6.73 38.50 -13.73
N ALA A 251 5.77 39.25 -14.27
CA ALA A 251 4.35 38.94 -14.10
C ALA A 251 3.97 37.55 -14.64
N GLU A 252 4.46 37.20 -15.83
CA GLU A 252 4.22 35.90 -16.47
C GLU A 252 4.98 34.78 -15.76
N GLY A 253 6.28 34.98 -15.51
CA GLY A 253 7.10 33.97 -14.85
C GLY A 253 6.66 33.67 -13.41
N ARG A 254 6.09 34.64 -12.70
CA ARG A 254 5.49 34.41 -11.36
C ARG A 254 4.32 33.43 -11.43
N LEU A 255 3.46 33.56 -12.44
CA LEU A 255 2.33 32.65 -12.64
C LEU A 255 2.82 31.23 -12.98
N ASP A 256 3.78 31.09 -13.89
CA ASP A 256 4.31 29.78 -14.28
C ASP A 256 5.10 29.10 -13.14
N CYS A 257 5.86 29.90 -12.37
CA CYS A 257 6.54 29.45 -11.17
C CYS A 257 5.53 28.93 -10.14
N TRP A 258 4.44 29.66 -9.89
CA TRP A 258 3.39 29.25 -8.96
C TRP A 258 2.68 27.97 -9.43
N ARG A 259 2.31 27.90 -10.72
CA ARG A 259 1.66 26.73 -11.30
C ARG A 259 2.48 25.45 -11.12
N THR A 260 3.81 25.54 -11.25
CA THR A 260 4.69 24.39 -11.13
C THR A 260 5.00 24.06 -9.66
N ASN A 261 5.50 25.05 -8.91
CA ASN A 261 6.04 24.83 -7.57
C ASN A 261 4.96 24.75 -6.47
N VAL A 262 3.75 25.24 -6.73
CA VAL A 262 2.64 25.21 -5.77
C VAL A 262 1.53 24.30 -6.26
N ASP A 263 0.87 24.65 -7.39
CA ASP A 263 -0.28 23.87 -7.84
C ASP A 263 0.13 22.45 -8.24
N GLY A 264 1.27 22.29 -8.91
CA GLY A 264 1.79 20.97 -9.27
C GLY A 264 2.19 20.13 -8.06
N VAL A 265 2.77 20.75 -7.03
CA VAL A 265 3.07 20.07 -5.76
C VAL A 265 1.79 19.69 -5.02
N ALA A 266 0.76 20.54 -5.01
CA ALA A 266 -0.54 20.22 -4.43
C ALA A 266 -1.14 18.95 -5.05
N ARG A 267 -1.05 18.80 -6.38
CA ARG A 267 -1.49 17.59 -7.08
C ARG A 267 -0.71 16.37 -6.66
N LEU A 268 0.62 16.46 -6.55
CA LEU A 268 1.44 15.36 -6.05
C LEU A 268 1.07 14.97 -4.61
N VAL A 269 0.77 15.94 -3.74
CA VAL A 269 0.29 15.68 -2.38
C VAL A 269 -1.04 14.93 -2.40
N GLU A 270 -1.99 15.32 -3.25
CA GLU A 270 -3.27 14.61 -3.40
C GLU A 270 -3.09 13.18 -3.92
N ILE A 271 -2.21 12.98 -4.91
CA ILE A 271 -1.86 11.66 -5.43
C ILE A 271 -1.19 10.83 -4.34
N ALA A 272 -0.22 11.38 -3.61
CA ALA A 272 0.47 10.70 -2.52
C ALA A 272 -0.52 10.23 -1.45
N ARG A 273 -1.48 11.07 -1.04
CA ARG A 273 -2.57 10.65 -0.13
C ARG A 273 -3.41 9.53 -0.72
N ARG A 274 -3.87 9.69 -1.96
CA ARG A 274 -4.78 8.76 -2.62
C ARG A 274 -4.16 7.37 -2.76
N HIS A 275 -2.90 7.31 -3.17
CA HIS A 275 -2.18 6.08 -3.44
C HIS A 275 -1.34 5.60 -2.23
N ARG A 276 -1.38 6.34 -1.10
CA ARG A 276 -0.49 6.17 0.05
C ARG A 276 0.98 6.06 -0.35
N ALA A 277 1.37 6.84 -1.36
CA ALA A 277 2.75 6.91 -1.81
C ALA A 277 3.54 7.82 -0.88
N THR A 278 4.79 7.46 -0.62
CA THR A 278 5.74 8.37 0.03
C THR A 278 6.10 9.48 -0.95
N LEU A 279 5.82 10.74 -0.59
CA LEU A 279 6.27 11.89 -1.38
C LEU A 279 7.56 12.46 -0.81
N VAL A 280 8.66 12.31 -1.54
CA VAL A 280 9.94 12.97 -1.25
C VAL A 280 9.97 14.30 -2.01
N HIS A 281 9.77 15.40 -1.30
CA HIS A 281 9.87 16.75 -1.88
C HIS A 281 11.21 17.39 -1.54
N ILE A 282 11.89 17.90 -2.56
CA ILE A 282 13.16 18.62 -2.38
C ILE A 282 12.89 20.13 -2.35
N SER A 283 13.17 20.75 -1.21
CA SER A 283 13.06 22.20 -1.00
C SER A 283 14.25 22.97 -1.63
N SER A 284 14.40 24.25 -1.30
CA SER A 284 15.48 25.14 -1.73
C SER A 284 15.89 26.04 -0.57
N ASP A 285 17.16 26.40 -0.49
CA ASP A 285 17.69 27.46 0.38
C ASP A 285 17.01 28.84 0.18
N TYR A 286 16.39 29.09 -0.98
CA TYR A 286 15.61 30.31 -1.25
C TYR A 286 14.34 30.45 -0.40
N VAL A 287 13.96 29.44 0.39
CA VAL A 287 12.85 29.54 1.36
C VAL A 287 13.23 30.33 2.61
N PHE A 288 14.51 30.63 2.81
CA PHE A 288 15.05 31.38 3.94
C PHE A 288 15.38 32.83 3.57
N ASP A 289 15.88 33.59 4.56
CA ASP A 289 16.17 35.02 4.43
C ASP A 289 17.51 35.34 3.74
N GLY A 290 18.28 34.31 3.36
CA GLY A 290 19.57 34.44 2.66
C GLY A 290 20.67 35.12 3.47
N THR A 291 20.52 35.28 4.79
CA THR A 291 21.53 35.91 5.66
C THR A 291 22.67 34.97 6.04
N ARG A 292 22.51 33.67 5.79
CA ARG A 292 23.46 32.60 6.09
C ARG A 292 23.86 31.87 4.82
N GLU A 293 25.07 31.31 4.82
CA GLU A 293 25.57 30.50 3.71
C GLU A 293 25.08 29.05 3.78
N VAL A 294 24.86 28.54 4.98
CA VAL A 294 24.36 27.18 5.24
C VAL A 294 23.16 27.29 6.14
N HIS A 295 22.03 26.78 5.66
CA HIS A 295 20.77 26.74 6.38
C HIS A 295 20.54 25.34 6.96
N ASP A 296 19.81 25.27 8.07
CA ASP A 296 19.38 24.02 8.70
C ASP A 296 17.84 23.92 8.72
N GLU A 297 17.32 22.72 8.99
CA GLU A 297 15.89 22.42 8.94
C GLU A 297 15.08 23.07 10.08
N SER A 298 15.73 23.67 11.09
CA SER A 298 15.08 24.37 12.20
C SER A 298 14.90 25.87 11.95
N GLU A 299 15.49 26.40 10.88
CA GLU A 299 15.41 27.80 10.52
C GLU A 299 13.98 28.19 10.07
N PRO A 300 13.43 29.32 10.53
CA PRO A 300 12.10 29.74 10.11
C PRO A 300 12.10 30.13 8.62
N VAL A 301 11.04 29.71 7.93
CA VAL A 301 10.78 30.09 6.53
C VAL A 301 10.56 31.60 6.42
N ALA A 302 11.37 32.27 5.60
CA ALA A 302 11.38 33.72 5.42
C ALA A 302 11.86 34.12 3.99
N PRO A 303 11.16 33.68 2.92
CA PRO A 303 11.63 33.83 1.56
C PRO A 303 11.67 35.30 1.12
N LEU A 304 12.74 35.69 0.41
CA LEU A 304 12.93 37.05 -0.11
C LEU A 304 12.40 37.26 -1.55
N SER A 305 12.20 36.19 -2.30
CA SER A 305 11.87 36.22 -3.74
C SER A 305 10.53 35.55 -4.04
N ALA A 306 9.94 35.84 -5.20
CA ALA A 306 8.75 35.16 -5.69
C ALA A 306 9.00 33.65 -5.89
N TYR A 307 10.20 33.29 -6.36
CA TYR A 307 10.63 31.89 -6.45
C TYR A 307 10.66 31.22 -5.07
N GLY A 308 11.36 31.83 -4.10
CA GLY A 308 11.45 31.34 -2.73
C GLY A 308 10.08 31.18 -2.06
N ALA A 309 9.19 32.17 -2.25
CA ALA A 309 7.83 32.11 -1.74
C ALA A 309 7.03 30.95 -2.34
N SER A 310 7.22 30.65 -3.64
CA SER A 310 6.57 29.49 -4.27
C SER A 310 7.10 28.15 -3.73
N LYS A 311 8.40 28.04 -3.46
CA LYS A 311 8.99 26.84 -2.86
C LYS A 311 8.52 26.64 -1.42
N ALA A 312 8.52 27.69 -0.62
CA ALA A 312 7.99 27.69 0.74
C ALA A 312 6.51 27.28 0.79
N ALA A 313 5.69 27.75 -0.15
CA ALA A 313 4.30 27.33 -0.27
C ALA A 313 4.17 25.84 -0.63
N GLY A 314 5.02 25.33 -1.54
CA GLY A 314 5.11 23.90 -1.84
C GLY A 314 5.48 23.06 -0.61
N ASP A 315 6.48 23.49 0.16
CA ASP A 315 6.90 22.81 1.39
C ASP A 315 5.76 22.73 2.41
N ALA A 316 5.04 23.83 2.60
CA ALA A 316 3.90 23.87 3.52
C ALA A 316 2.77 22.90 3.10
N LEU A 317 2.55 22.70 1.80
CA LEU A 317 1.60 21.70 1.31
C LEU A 317 2.07 20.28 1.62
N VAL A 318 3.35 19.98 1.39
CA VAL A 318 3.92 18.64 1.64
C VAL A 318 3.90 18.30 3.12
N ALA A 319 4.12 19.28 4.00
CA ALA A 319 4.03 19.12 5.46
C ALA A 319 2.64 18.71 5.99
N THR A 320 1.62 18.68 5.12
CA THR A 320 0.26 18.23 5.48
C THR A 320 0.01 16.75 5.19
N LEU A 321 1.01 16.01 4.69
CA LEU A 321 0.92 14.56 4.46
C LEU A 321 1.01 13.74 5.75
#